data_AF-A0AAQ3V5B5-F1
#
_entry.id   AF-A0AAQ3V5B5-F1
#
_cell.length_a   1.000
_cell.length_b   1.000
_cell.length_c   1.000
_cell.angle_alpha   90.00
_cell.angle_beta   90.00
_cell.angle_gamma   90.00
#
_symmetry.space_group_name_H-M   'P 1'
#
loop_
_entity.id
_entity.type
_entity.pdbx_description
1 polymer ?
#
loop_
_entity_poly.entity_id
_entity_poly.type
_entity_poly.pdbx_seq_one_letter_code
_entity_poly.pdbx_strand_id
1 'polypeptide(L)'
;MPTNGPTSSDVVAGQKDPESLPYAMVKITPQVENVLASFAPQLAGGIQGPPPKDIHFGIGDVVSVTIFEAAAGGLFIPVEAGVRPGNYITLPNQNVDTDGNISVPYAGAIRAKNRTPTEVQR
;
A
#
# COMPACT_ATOMS: atom_id res chain seq x y z
N MET A 1 -29.22 -4.37 45.21
CA MET A 1 -28.83 -3.23 44.36
C MET A 1 -27.32 -3.13 44.42
N PRO A 2 -26.55 -3.35 43.34
CA PRO A 2 -25.10 -3.27 43.40
C PRO A 2 -24.70 -1.79 43.43
N THR A 3 -24.06 -1.35 44.51
CA THR A 3 -23.52 0.01 44.63
C THR A 3 -22.17 0.08 43.93
N ASN A 4 -22.09 1.00 42.97
CA ASN A 4 -20.92 1.27 42.14
C ASN A 4 -19.74 1.77 42.98
N GLY A 5 -18.73 0.91 43.16
CA GLY A 5 -17.35 1.30 43.51
C GLY A 5 -17.14 1.99 44.86
N PRO A 6 -15.86 2.20 45.23
CA PRO A 6 -15.50 2.96 46.42
C PRO A 6 -15.89 4.43 46.26
N THR A 7 -16.38 5.02 47.34
CA THR A 7 -16.67 6.46 47.39
C THR A 7 -15.38 7.27 47.53
N SER A 8 -15.43 8.57 47.25
CA SER A 8 -14.26 9.45 47.39
C SER A 8 -13.63 9.39 48.78
N SER A 9 -14.44 9.26 49.84
CA SER A 9 -13.96 9.07 51.22
C SER A 9 -13.22 7.75 51.41
N ASP A 10 -13.69 6.66 50.79
CA ASP A 10 -13.04 5.35 50.90
C ASP A 10 -11.65 5.36 50.23
N VAL A 11 -11.53 6.07 49.11
CA VAL A 11 -10.25 6.24 48.39
C VAL A 11 -9.28 7.14 49.17
N VAL A 12 -9.75 8.14 49.91
CA VAL A 12 -8.87 8.98 50.73
C VAL A 12 -8.45 8.25 52.02
N ALA A 13 -9.37 7.50 52.63
CA ALA A 13 -9.10 6.72 53.83
C ALA A 13 -8.13 5.57 53.54
N GLY A 14 -8.32 4.86 52.43
CA GLY A 14 -7.45 3.77 51.98
C GLY A 14 -5.99 4.20 51.84
N GLN A 15 -5.69 5.40 51.34
CA GLN A 15 -4.32 5.86 51.10
C GLN A 15 -3.48 5.94 52.39
N LYS A 16 -4.13 6.07 53.55
CA LYS A 16 -3.47 6.16 54.86
C LYS A 16 -3.32 4.78 55.54
N ASP A 17 -3.95 3.75 54.99
CA ASP A 17 -3.90 2.39 55.51
C ASP A 17 -2.65 1.67 54.98
N PRO A 18 -1.74 1.21 55.85
CA PRO A 18 -0.55 0.45 55.45
C PRO A 18 -0.83 -0.86 54.71
N GLU A 19 -2.03 -1.45 54.86
CA GLU A 19 -2.43 -2.67 54.15
C GLU A 19 -3.08 -2.40 52.77
N SER A 20 -3.29 -1.12 52.41
CA SER A 20 -3.82 -0.76 51.11
C SER A 20 -2.79 -0.86 49.98
N LEU A 21 -3.27 -1.00 48.74
CA LEU A 21 -2.40 -0.91 47.57
C LEU A 21 -1.73 0.48 47.53
N PRO A 22 -0.45 0.59 47.16
CA PRO A 22 0.21 1.88 47.05
C PRO A 22 -0.33 2.64 45.83
N TYR A 23 -1.07 3.72 46.09
CA TYR A 23 -1.48 4.70 45.08
C TYR A 23 -1.29 6.12 45.59
N ALA A 24 -1.16 7.06 44.66
CA ALA A 24 -1.06 8.48 44.96
C ALA A 24 -2.31 9.20 44.46
N MET A 25 -2.93 10.00 45.33
CA MET A 25 -4.01 10.89 44.93
C MET A 25 -3.41 12.18 44.37
N VAL A 26 -3.64 12.45 43.08
CA VAL A 26 -3.16 13.66 42.41
C VAL A 26 -4.35 14.55 42.10
N LYS A 27 -4.30 15.80 42.56
CA LYS A 27 -5.29 16.81 42.17
C LYS A 27 -5.02 17.23 40.74
N ILE A 28 -6.02 17.11 39.86
CA ILE A 28 -5.92 17.58 38.49
C ILE A 28 -5.94 19.11 38.51
N THR A 29 -4.82 19.71 38.11
CA THR A 29 -4.68 21.16 37.91
C THR A 29 -4.03 21.40 36.55
N PRO A 30 -4.13 22.63 36.00
CA PRO A 30 -3.49 22.96 34.71
C PRO A 30 -1.98 22.67 34.69
N GLN A 31 -1.32 22.75 35.84
CA GLN A 31 0.10 22.43 35.98
C GLN A 31 0.36 20.93 35.77
N VAL A 32 -0.52 20.05 36.26
CA VAL A 32 -0.42 18.59 36.07
C VAL A 32 -0.66 18.23 34.60
N GLU A 33 -1.59 18.91 33.93
CA GLU A 33 -1.83 18.74 32.49
C GLU A 33 -0.61 19.12 31.66
N ASN A 34 0.04 20.25 31.99
CA ASN A 34 1.25 20.68 31.30
C ASN A 34 2.42 19.70 31.46
N VAL A 35 2.57 19.11 32.66
CA VAL A 35 3.57 18.06 32.89
C VAL A 35 3.22 16.79 32.12
N LEU A 36 1.96 16.36 32.11
CA LEU A 36 1.55 15.17 31.36
C LEU A 36 1.74 15.36 29.85
N ALA A 37 1.46 16.57 29.33
CA ALA A 37 1.62 16.92 27.93
C ALA A 37 3.09 16.89 27.46
N SER A 38 4.06 17.18 28.34
CA SER A 38 5.48 17.09 27.98
C SER A 38 6.00 15.66 27.84
N PHE A 39 5.29 14.67 28.42
CA PHE A 39 5.56 13.25 28.25
C PHE A 39 4.69 12.58 27.19
N ALA A 40 3.81 13.33 26.52
CA ALA A 40 3.03 12.79 25.42
C ALA A 40 3.99 12.33 24.30
N PRO A 41 3.85 11.10 23.79
CA PRO A 41 4.69 10.63 22.70
C PRO A 41 4.47 11.52 21.48
N GLN A 42 5.47 12.34 21.18
CA GLN A 42 5.50 13.07 19.93
C GLN A 42 5.95 12.08 18.86
N LEU A 43 5.22 12.02 17.74
CA LEU A 43 5.71 11.38 16.53
C LEU A 43 6.88 12.22 16.03
N ALA A 44 8.06 11.97 16.60
CA ALA A 44 9.29 12.64 16.27
C ALA A 44 9.72 12.18 14.88
N GLY A 45 9.54 13.07 13.90
CA GLY A 45 9.84 12.80 12.51
C GLY A 45 8.66 12.11 11.81
N GLY A 46 8.16 12.74 10.75
CA GLY A 46 7.30 12.05 9.80
C GLY A 46 7.94 10.74 9.35
N ILE A 47 7.13 9.83 8.83
CA ILE A 47 7.62 8.57 8.25
C ILE A 47 8.44 8.93 7.00
N GLN A 48 9.73 9.24 7.19
CA GLN A 48 10.67 9.53 6.12
C GLN A 48 11.14 8.17 5.56
N GLY A 49 10.24 7.51 4.83
CA GLY A 49 10.56 6.31 4.08
C GLY A 49 11.35 6.65 2.81
N PRO A 50 12.13 5.69 2.26
CA PRO A 50 12.66 5.83 0.91
C PRO A 50 11.52 6.10 -0.08
N PRO A 51 11.79 6.77 -1.20
CA PRO A 51 10.79 7.00 -2.24
C PRO A 51 10.20 5.66 -2.72
N PRO A 52 8.95 5.66 -3.23
CA PRO A 52 8.35 4.46 -3.80
C PRO A 52 9.28 3.83 -4.82
N LYS A 53 9.47 2.50 -4.74
CA LYS A 53 10.24 1.77 -5.73
C LYS A 53 9.41 1.59 -6.99
N ASP A 54 10.04 1.71 -8.15
CA ASP A 54 9.40 1.39 -9.41
C ASP A 54 9.01 -0.10 -9.45
N ILE A 55 7.85 -0.37 -10.06
CA ILE A 55 7.33 -1.73 -10.22
C ILE A 55 7.96 -2.32 -11.49
N HIS A 56 8.64 -3.45 -11.31
CA HIS A 56 9.28 -4.18 -12.38
C HIS A 56 8.60 -5.53 -12.55
N PHE A 57 8.55 -6.04 -13.78
CA PHE A 57 8.02 -7.37 -14.04
C PHE A 57 8.92 -8.46 -13.46
N GLY A 58 8.29 -9.43 -12.80
CA GLY A 58 8.87 -10.69 -12.34
C GLY A 58 8.51 -11.86 -13.25
N ILE A 59 9.18 -13.00 -13.02
CA ILE A 59 8.81 -14.28 -13.66
C ILE A 59 7.45 -14.72 -13.08
N GLY A 60 6.54 -15.16 -13.95
CA GLY A 60 5.18 -15.57 -13.58
C GLY A 60 4.14 -14.45 -13.62
N ASP A 61 4.56 -13.18 -13.73
CA ASP A 61 3.64 -12.05 -13.89
C ASP A 61 2.83 -12.21 -15.18
N VAL A 62 1.57 -11.78 -15.15
CA VAL A 62 0.68 -11.79 -16.31
C VAL A 62 0.68 -10.42 -16.95
N VAL A 63 1.08 -10.36 -18.22
CA VAL A 63 1.15 -9.14 -19.01
C VAL A 63 0.09 -9.16 -20.10
N SER A 64 -0.64 -8.05 -20.23
CA SER A 64 -1.54 -7.79 -21.35
C SER A 64 -0.89 -6.78 -22.28
N VAL A 65 -0.86 -7.07 -23.58
CA VAL A 65 -0.20 -6.25 -24.60
C VAL A 65 -1.24 -5.78 -25.59
N THR A 66 -1.34 -4.46 -25.80
CA THR A 66 -2.20 -3.86 -26.82
C THR A 66 -1.35 -3.14 -27.84
N ILE A 67 -1.51 -3.51 -29.10
CA ILE A 67 -0.77 -2.98 -30.24
C ILE A 67 -1.69 -2.06 -31.04
N PHE A 68 -1.30 -0.81 -31.23
CA PHE A 68 -2.01 0.16 -32.05
C PHE A 68 -1.33 0.27 -33.43
N GLU A 69 -2.12 0.31 -34.49
CA GLU A 69 -1.61 0.60 -35.84
C GLU A 69 -2.06 1.98 -36.33
N ALA A 70 -1.28 2.59 -37.22
CA ALA A 70 -1.58 3.93 -37.75
C ALA A 70 -2.62 3.93 -38.89
N ALA A 71 -2.84 2.80 -39.56
CA ALA A 71 -3.79 2.68 -40.67
C ALA A 71 -4.46 1.29 -40.67
N ALA A 72 -5.65 1.18 -41.28
CA ALA A 72 -6.31 -0.11 -41.51
C ALA A 72 -5.54 -0.92 -42.57
N GLY A 73 -5.33 -2.22 -42.34
CA GLY A 73 -4.59 -3.10 -43.27
C GLY A 73 -3.10 -3.28 -42.96
N GLY A 74 -2.66 -3.08 -41.71
CA GLY A 74 -1.27 -3.33 -41.30
C GLY A 74 -0.97 -4.80 -40.97
N LEU A 75 0.10 -5.03 -40.20
CA LEU A 75 0.62 -6.37 -39.90
C LEU A 75 -0.31 -7.17 -38.98
N PHE A 76 -1.09 -6.47 -38.15
CA PHE A 76 -1.98 -7.03 -37.15
C PHE A 76 -3.47 -6.74 -37.42
N ILE A 77 -3.79 -5.87 -38.39
CA ILE A 77 -5.17 -5.47 -38.71
C ILE A 77 -5.50 -5.82 -40.16
N PRO A 78 -6.42 -6.78 -40.41
CA PRO A 78 -6.88 -7.11 -41.75
C PRO A 78 -7.50 -5.89 -42.47
N VAL A 79 -7.41 -5.87 -43.80
CA VAL A 79 -8.01 -4.81 -44.65
C VAL A 79 -9.55 -4.79 -44.62
N GLU A 80 -10.20 -5.90 -44.25
CA GLU A 80 -11.66 -5.94 -44.11
C GLU A 80 -12.12 -5.40 -42.76
N ALA A 81 -12.79 -4.25 -42.82
CA ALA A 81 -13.44 -3.58 -41.70
C ALA A 81 -14.70 -4.32 -41.25
N GLY A 82 -14.54 -5.48 -40.61
CA GLY A 82 -15.55 -5.97 -39.67
C GLY A 82 -15.67 -4.98 -38.51
N VAL A 83 -16.90 -4.75 -38.02
CA VAL A 83 -17.26 -3.75 -36.99
C VAL A 83 -16.37 -3.88 -35.75
N ARG A 84 -15.27 -3.12 -35.71
CA ARG A 84 -14.33 -3.10 -34.58
C ARG A 84 -14.24 -1.70 -34.00
N PRO A 85 -14.17 -1.56 -32.67
CA PRO A 85 -14.20 -0.27 -31.98
C PRO A 85 -12.88 0.53 -32.08
N GLY A 86 -11.87 0.11 -32.85
CA GLY A 86 -10.63 0.87 -33.05
C GLY A 86 -9.54 0.13 -33.83
N ASN A 87 -8.45 0.84 -34.15
CA ASN A 87 -7.31 0.34 -34.91
C ASN A 87 -6.22 -0.25 -33.99
N TYR A 88 -6.60 -1.23 -33.17
CA TYR A 88 -5.70 -1.93 -32.26
C TYR A 88 -6.06 -3.41 -32.10
N ILE A 89 -5.10 -4.21 -31.66
CA ILE A 89 -5.29 -5.60 -31.24
C ILE A 89 -4.77 -5.78 -29.82
N THR A 90 -5.50 -6.52 -28.99
CA THR A 90 -5.02 -6.96 -27.68
C THR A 90 -4.61 -8.42 -27.80
N LEU A 91 -3.35 -8.70 -27.46
CA LEU A 91 -2.85 -10.07 -27.40
C LEU A 91 -3.47 -10.78 -26.19
N PRO A 92 -3.70 -12.11 -26.27
CA PRO A 92 -4.06 -12.90 -25.10
C PRO A 92 -3.06 -12.65 -23.97
N ASN A 93 -3.53 -12.65 -22.73
CA ASN A 93 -2.68 -12.47 -21.57
C ASN A 93 -1.57 -13.54 -21.55
N GLN A 94 -0.33 -13.10 -21.38
CA GLN A 94 0.85 -13.97 -21.39
C GLN A 94 1.58 -13.87 -20.06
N ASN A 95 2.08 -14.99 -19.57
CA ASN A 95 2.98 -14.99 -18.42
C ASN A 95 4.41 -14.63 -18.86
N VAL A 96 5.14 -13.91 -18.02
CA VAL A 96 6.60 -13.80 -18.15
C VAL A 96 7.20 -15.17 -17.90
N ASP A 97 7.85 -15.72 -18.93
CA ASP A 97 8.40 -17.07 -18.90
C ASP A 97 9.58 -17.21 -17.91
N THR A 98 10.10 -18.44 -17.75
CA THR A 98 11.23 -18.73 -16.85
C THR A 98 12.52 -18.02 -17.26
N ASP A 99 12.67 -17.74 -18.56
CA ASP A 99 13.80 -17.01 -19.09
C ASP A 99 13.64 -15.50 -18.83
N GLY A 100 12.43 -15.01 -18.54
CA GLY A 100 12.10 -13.63 -18.24
C GLY A 100 11.55 -12.83 -19.42
N ASN A 101 10.97 -13.49 -20.43
CA ASN A 101 10.49 -12.89 -21.67
C ASN A 101 8.96 -13.02 -21.83
N ILE A 102 8.41 -12.20 -22.74
CA ILE A 102 7.06 -12.31 -23.30
C ILE A 102 7.17 -12.50 -24.82
N SER A 103 6.15 -13.09 -25.45
CA SER A 103 6.20 -13.41 -26.89
C SER A 103 5.26 -12.53 -27.69
N VAL A 104 5.82 -11.61 -28.45
CA VAL A 104 5.05 -10.70 -29.32
C VAL A 104 5.16 -11.20 -30.77
N PRO A 105 4.05 -11.44 -31.49
CA PRO A 105 4.12 -11.91 -32.86
C PRO A 105 4.94 -10.94 -33.74
N TYR A 106 5.75 -11.50 -34.64
CA TYR A 106 6.71 -10.79 -35.52
C TYR A 106 7.89 -10.09 -34.83
N ALA A 107 7.79 -9.78 -33.53
CA ALA A 107 8.88 -9.22 -32.74
C ALA A 107 9.65 -10.30 -31.92
N GLY A 108 9.08 -11.50 -31.79
CA GLY A 108 9.70 -12.62 -31.10
C GLY A 108 9.67 -12.46 -29.58
N ALA A 109 10.72 -12.95 -28.91
CA ALA A 109 10.85 -12.89 -27.47
C ALA A 109 11.34 -11.50 -27.01
N ILE A 110 10.54 -10.82 -26.20
CA ILE A 110 10.85 -9.51 -25.63
C ILE A 110 11.17 -9.68 -24.14
N ARG A 111 12.33 -9.17 -23.72
CA ARG A 111 12.75 -9.20 -22.31
C ARG A 111 11.80 -8.34 -21.47
N ALA A 112 11.15 -8.94 -20.47
CA ALA A 112 10.27 -8.25 -19.52
C ALA A 112 10.83 -8.25 -18.10
N LYS A 113 11.49 -9.32 -17.66
CA LYS A 113 12.05 -9.44 -16.30
C LYS A 113 12.96 -8.27 -15.95
N ASN A 114 12.73 -7.70 -14.76
CA ASN A 114 13.43 -6.52 -14.22
C ASN A 114 13.27 -5.26 -15.09
N ARG A 115 12.22 -5.18 -15.92
CA ARG A 115 11.86 -3.96 -16.63
C ARG A 115 10.52 -3.44 -16.14
N THR A 116 10.39 -2.13 -16.15
CA THR A 116 9.12 -1.44 -15.96
C THR A 116 8.25 -1.58 -17.21
N PRO A 117 6.92 -1.36 -17.10
CA PRO A 117 6.04 -1.32 -18.27
C PRO A 117 6.51 -0.34 -19.36
N THR A 118 7.04 0.81 -18.96
CA THR A 118 7.54 1.83 -19.90
C THR A 118 8.80 1.38 -20.63
N GLU A 119 9.70 0.62 -19.97
CA GLU A 119 10.91 0.09 -20.61
C GLU A 119 10.62 -1.05 -21.59
N VAL A 120 9.57 -1.84 -21.35
CA VAL A 120 9.14 -2.90 -22.28
C VAL A 120 8.44 -2.32 -23.51
N GLN A 121 7.79 -1.16 -23.39
CA GLN A 121 7.09 -0.50 -24.49
C GLN A 121 8.04 0.13 -25.55
N ARG A 122 9.29 0.42 -25.19
CA ARG A 122 10.26 1.12 -26.05
C ARG A 122 10.88 0.26 -27.13
#